data_AF-A0A2E5YMI5-F1
#
_entry.id   AF-A0A2E5YMI5-F1
#
_cell.length_a   1.000
_cell.length_b   1.000
_cell.length_c   1.000
_cell.angle_alpha   90.00
_cell.angle_beta   90.00
_cell.angle_gamma   90.00
#
_symmetry.space_group_name_H-M   'P 1'
#
loop_
_entity.id
_entity.type
_entity.pdbx_description
1 polymer ?
#
loop_
_entity_poly.entity_id
_entity_poly.type
_entity_poly.pdbx_seq_one_letter_code
_entity_poly.pdbx_strand_id
1 'polypeptide(L)' 'MKLMETKHVISDTIGSLPEKERLVISLYHYEDLNMKEIGGILGITESRVCQIHAKAVMRLRSKLKGMVAG' A
#
# COMPACT_ATOMS: atom_id res chain seq x y z
N MET A 1 6.10 9.43 21.61
CA MET A 1 4.88 8.59 21.68
C MET A 1 4.02 8.68 20.42
N LYS A 2 3.45 9.84 20.06
CA LYS A 2 2.48 9.97 18.93
C LYS A 2 2.96 9.49 17.54
N LEU A 3 4.26 9.64 17.25
CA LEU A 3 4.84 9.18 15.97
C LEU A 3 4.98 7.64 15.88
N MET A 4 5.19 6.96 17.01
CA MET A 4 5.31 5.49 17.05
C MET A 4 3.93 4.83 16.94
N GLU A 5 2.91 5.39 17.60
CA GLU A 5 1.51 4.94 17.48
C GLU A 5 1.03 5.04 16.03
N THR A 6 1.36 6.14 15.35
CA THR A 6 0.98 6.34 13.95
C THR A 6 1.69 5.35 13.02
N LYS A 7 2.96 5.05 13.27
CA LYS A 7 3.71 4.03 12.51
C LYS A 7 3.14 2.62 12.69
N HIS A 8 2.75 2.25 13.91
CA HIS A 8 2.17 0.94 14.20
C HIS A 8 0.81 0.77 13.51
N VAL A 9 -0.06 1.77 13.61
CA VAL A 9 -1.36 1.79 12.94
C VAL A 9 -1.21 1.66 11.41
N ILE A 10 -0.25 2.37 10.81
CA ILE A 10 0.03 2.26 9.37
C ILE A 10 0.52 0.85 9.02
N SER A 11 1.46 0.31 9.79
CA SER A 11 2.02 -1.03 9.58
C SER A 11 0.95 -2.13 9.65
N ASP A 12 0.10 -2.09 10.67
CA ASP A 12 -1.01 -3.05 10.84
C ASP A 12 -2.04 -2.93 9.70
N THR A 13 -2.31 -1.69 9.28
CA THR A 13 -3.23 -1.42 8.18
C THR A 13 -2.67 -1.95 6.85
N ILE A 14 -1.37 -1.80 6.59
CA ILE A 14 -0.68 -2.39 5.42
C ILE A 14 -0.71 -3.91 5.50
N GLY A 15 -0.47 -4.51 6.67
CA GLY A 15 -0.56 -5.95 6.87
C GLY A 15 -1.92 -6.54 6.48
N SER A 16 -2.98 -5.76 6.66
CA SER A 16 -4.36 -6.14 6.34
C SER A 16 -4.76 -6.01 4.86
N LEU A 17 -3.86 -5.52 4.00
CA LEU A 17 -4.10 -5.47 2.56
C LEU A 17 -4.04 -6.88 1.94
N PRO A 18 -4.79 -7.12 0.84
CA PRO A 18 -4.56 -8.28 -0.01
C PRO A 18 -3.09 -8.39 -0.43
N GLU A 19 -2.58 -9.61 -0.53
CA GLU A 19 -1.16 -9.88 -0.79
C GLU A 19 -0.59 -9.10 -1.98
N LYS A 20 -1.30 -9.08 -3.11
CA LYS A 20 -0.88 -8.32 -4.31
C LYS A 20 -0.85 -6.81 -4.09
N GLU A 21 -1.80 -6.27 -3.32
CA GLU A 21 -1.84 -4.85 -2.99
C GLU A 21 -0.69 -4.47 -2.05
N ARG A 22 -0.44 -5.30 -1.03
CA ARG A 22 0.69 -5.15 -0.10
C ARG A 22 2.04 -5.23 -0.81
N LEU A 23 2.19 -6.17 -1.74
CA LEU A 23 3.42 -6.33 -2.52
C LEU A 23 3.71 -5.10 -3.38
N VAL A 24 2.71 -4.57 -4.10
CA VAL A 24 2.88 -3.35 -4.91
C VAL A 24 3.25 -2.14 -4.04
N ILE A 25 2.62 -1.99 -2.87
CA ILE A 25 2.96 -0.93 -1.90
C ILE A 25 4.39 -1.10 -1.38
N SER A 26 4.82 -2.34 -1.13
CA SER A 26 6.17 -2.63 -0.62
C SER A 26 7.23 -2.26 -1.64
N LEU A 27 7.07 -2.74 -2.88
CA LEU A 27 8.00 -2.44 -3.97
C LEU A 27 8.08 -0.94 -4.29
N TYR A 28 6.96 -0.22 -4.19
CA TYR A 28 6.92 1.21 -4.49
C TYR A 28 7.51 2.09 -3.37
N HIS A 29 7.23 1.77 -2.10
CA HIS A 29 7.61 2.64 -0.97
C HIS A 29 8.84 2.21 -0.19
N TYR A 30 9.23 0.93 -0.25
CA TYR A 30 10.38 0.40 0.49
C TYR A 30 11.56 0.11 -0.42
N GLU A 31 11.29 -0.32 -1.65
CA GLU A 31 12.33 -0.62 -2.67
C GLU A 31 12.50 0.54 -3.68
N ASP A 32 11.77 1.65 -3.51
CA ASP A 32 11.79 2.84 -4.38
C ASP A 32 11.61 2.55 -5.88
N LEU A 33 10.91 1.46 -6.23
CA LEU A 33 10.67 1.07 -7.62
C LEU A 33 9.50 1.85 -8.23
N ASN A 34 9.63 2.20 -9.51
CA ASN A 34 8.54 2.83 -10.25
C ASN A 34 7.53 1.80 -10.80
N MET A 35 6.37 2.28 -11.24
CA MET A 35 5.26 1.42 -11.72
C MET A 35 5.65 0.50 -12.89
N LYS A 36 6.58 0.95 -13.74
CA LYS A 36 7.06 0.18 -14.90
C LYS A 36 7.97 -0.96 -14.45
N GLU A 37 8.91 -0.71 -13.54
CA GLU A 37 9.80 -1.72 -12.95
C GLU A 37 9.00 -2.78 -12.19
N ILE A 38 8.04 -2.35 -11.38
CA ILE A 38 7.13 -3.24 -10.66
C ILE A 38 6.33 -4.10 -11.65
N GLY A 39 5.86 -3.51 -12.75
CA GLY A 39 5.17 -4.26 -13.81
C GLY A 39 6.04 -5.35 -14.42
N GLY A 40 7.32 -5.04 -14.68
CA GLY A 40 8.31 -6.00 -15.16
C GLY A 40 8.53 -7.17 -14.18
N ILE A 41 8.70 -6.87 -12.89
CA ILE A 41 8.91 -7.89 -11.84
C ILE A 41 7.68 -8.79 -11.69
N LEU A 42 6.48 -8.21 -11.72
CA LEU A 42 5.23 -8.93 -11.49
C LEU A 42 4.64 -9.56 -12.75
N GLY A 43 5.27 -9.36 -13.92
CA GLY A 43 4.78 -9.86 -15.21
C GLY A 43 3.43 -9.26 -15.62
N ILE A 44 3.16 -8.00 -15.24
CA ILE A 44 1.91 -7.28 -15.55
C ILE A 44 2.19 -5.90 -16.13
N THR A 45 1.20 -5.28 -16.76
CA THR A 45 1.36 -3.94 -17.32
C THR A 45 1.48 -2.88 -16.24
N GLU A 46 2.18 -1.78 -16.55
CA GLU A 46 2.27 -0.60 -15.69
C GLU A 46 0.88 -0.08 -15.27
N SER A 47 -0.07 -0.02 -16.20
CA SER A 47 -1.45 0.40 -15.90
C SER A 47 -2.12 -0.50 -14.88
N ARG A 48 -1.83 -1.81 -14.89
CA ARG A 48 -2.36 -2.75 -13.91
C ARG A 48 -1.74 -2.52 -12.53
N VAL A 49 -0.45 -2.22 -12.45
CA VAL A 49 0.22 -1.84 -11.20
C VAL A 49 -0.42 -0.57 -10.63
N CYS A 50 -0.63 0.45 -11.47
CA CYS A 50 -1.26 1.71 -11.07
C CYS A 50 -2.65 1.51 -10.47
N GLN A 51 -3.47 0.64 -11.07
CA GLN A 51 -4.79 0.27 -10.54
C GLN A 51 -4.70 -0.45 -9.18
N ILE A 52 -3.77 -1.40 -9.04
CA ILE A 52 -3.56 -2.14 -7.78
C ILE A 52 -3.12 -1.17 -6.68
N HIS A 53 -2.17 -0.28 -6.99
CA HIS A 53 -1.69 0.75 -6.06
C HIS A 53 -2.82 1.69 -5.63
N ALA A 54 -3.61 2.22 -6.56
CA ALA A 54 -4.74 3.10 -6.25
C ALA A 54 -5.77 2.41 -5.33
N LYS A 55 -6.08 1.14 -5.61
CA LYS A 55 -7.00 0.34 -4.78
C LYS A 55 -6.45 0.11 -3.37
N ALA A 56 -5.15 -0.18 -3.24
CA ALA A 56 -4.49 -0.33 -1.95
C ALA A 56 -4.60 0.97 -1.14
N VAL A 57 -4.26 2.11 -1.73
CA VAL A 57 -4.35 3.44 -1.08
C VAL A 57 -5.77 3.76 -0.64
N MET A 58 -6.78 3.47 -1.47
CA MET A 58 -8.19 3.67 -1.10
C MET A 58 -8.58 2.84 0.13
N ARG A 59 -8.16 1.56 0.20
CA ARG A 59 -8.43 0.70 1.36
C ARG A 59 -7.75 1.22 2.62
N LEU A 60 -6.47 1.59 2.53
CA LEU A 60 -5.72 2.16 3.65
C LEU A 60 -6.42 3.41 4.19
N ARG A 61 -6.81 4.34 3.31
CA ARG A 61 -7.55 5.55 3.68
C ARG A 61 -8.88 5.25 4.37
N SER A 62 -9.65 4.29 3.86
CA SER A 62 -10.92 3.90 4.47
C SER A 62 -10.74 3.34 5.89
N LYS A 63 -9.69 2.55 6.11
CA LYS A 63 -9.38 1.99 7.44
C LYS A 63 -8.91 3.06 8.42
N LEU A 64 -7.98 3.91 7.99
CA LEU A 64 -7.50 5.02 8.82
C LEU A 64 -8.62 5.99 9.20
N LYS A 65 -9.54 6.29 8.26
CA LYS A 65 -10.72 7.12 8.57
C LYS A 65 -11.61 6.48 9.63
N GLY A 66 -11.81 5.17 9.57
CA GLY A 66 -12.58 4.44 10.59
C GLY A 66 -11.91 4.42 11.98
N MET A 67 -10.58 4.52 12.03
CA MET A 67 -9.80 4.52 13.28
C MET A 67 -9.71 5.90 13.95
N VAL A 68 -9.82 6.98 13.18
CA VAL A 68 -9.74 8.37 13.71
C VAL A 68 -11.12 8.95 14.02
N ALA A 69 -12.19 8.35 13.48
CA ALA A 69 -13.57 8.81 13.67
C ALA A 69 -14.33 8.10 14.81
N GLY A 70 -13.64 7.27 15.60
CA GLY A 70 -14.15 6.62 16.82
C GLY A 70 -13.33 7.03 18.03
#